data_AF-A0A950Y254-F1
#
_entry.id   AF-A0A950Y254-F1
#
_cell.length_a   1.000
_cell.length_b   1.000
_cell.length_c   1.000
_cell.angle_alpha   90.00
_cell.angle_beta   90.00
_cell.angle_gamma   90.00
#
_symmetry.space_group_name_H-M   'P 1'
#
loop_
_entity.id
_entity.type
_entity.pdbx_description
1 polymer ?
#
loop_
_entity_poly.entity_id
_entity_poly.type
_entity_poly.pdbx_seq_one_letter_code
_entity_poly.pdbx_strand_id
1 'polypeptide(L)'
;MKFLACSLLCLTALAQSRPPAPKAPTVDKAKLEAYLRYLELWVPDVSVKLDDPKPMTGMPGFNTVVAHLSYKAATLDLTYYVSDDGTKVFKGDVYDLAKSPFQKALDTLKTEGQPNYNGDDKSPVKLLVFGDFECPYCKAEASTLRQQIPAAFPGKVRVYFMDFPLDSIHPWARPASIAGRCVLRQSSDVFWKYHDWIYDQQTEIKPDNFNAKLMEWAGKNGVDSVQLGRCVDSKATEAEVNRTQQMGQSIGVDATPTLFLNGRKLVDQMAQWPTLQQLITLEIDHQGKAAQEAEKCCTVEIPTIGK
;
A
#
# COMPACT_ATOMS: atom_id res chain seq x y z
N MET A 1 -53.47 -75.14 -32.64
CA MET A 1 -52.86 -73.91 -33.18
C MET A 1 -52.88 -72.82 -32.11
N LYS A 2 -51.73 -72.12 -31.93
CA LYS A 2 -51.44 -70.98 -31.04
C LYS A 2 -51.07 -71.32 -29.58
N PHE A 3 -50.11 -70.63 -28.93
CA PHE A 3 -48.75 -70.20 -29.26
C PHE A 3 -48.10 -69.93 -27.88
N LEU A 4 -46.80 -70.22 -27.74
CA LEU A 4 -45.94 -69.91 -26.59
C LEU A 4 -45.94 -68.40 -26.25
N ALA A 5 -45.77 -68.05 -24.97
CA ALA A 5 -44.95 -66.89 -24.58
C ALA A 5 -44.47 -67.01 -23.12
N CYS A 6 -43.16 -67.23 -22.97
CA CYS A 6 -42.41 -67.23 -21.73
C CYS A 6 -41.87 -65.80 -21.51
N SER A 7 -42.31 -65.10 -20.47
CA SER A 7 -41.85 -63.74 -20.15
C SER A 7 -40.55 -63.78 -19.34
N LEU A 8 -39.43 -63.44 -19.98
CA LEU A 8 -38.17 -63.10 -19.32
C LEU A 8 -38.25 -61.68 -18.74
N LEU A 9 -37.98 -61.53 -17.44
CA LEU A 9 -37.67 -60.26 -16.82
C LEU A 9 -36.27 -59.79 -17.23
N CYS A 10 -36.17 -58.64 -17.90
CA CYS A 10 -34.92 -57.90 -18.05
C CYS A 10 -34.85 -56.79 -17.00
N LEU A 11 -34.00 -56.96 -15.98
CA LEU A 11 -33.53 -55.84 -15.15
C LEU A 11 -32.50 -55.04 -15.95
N THR A 12 -32.90 -53.89 -16.49
CA THR A 12 -31.94 -52.91 -17.02
C THR A 12 -31.36 -52.11 -15.87
N ALA A 13 -30.11 -52.39 -15.51
CA ALA A 13 -29.32 -51.53 -14.64
C ALA A 13 -29.09 -50.17 -15.34
N LEU A 14 -29.73 -49.12 -14.84
CA LEU A 14 -29.40 -47.73 -15.20
C LEU A 14 -27.99 -47.43 -14.66
N ALA A 15 -26.98 -47.61 -15.51
CA ALA A 15 -25.66 -47.06 -15.27
C ALA A 15 -25.77 -45.53 -15.25
N GLN A 16 -25.86 -44.95 -14.05
CA GLN A 16 -25.67 -43.51 -13.87
C GLN A 16 -24.25 -43.19 -14.33
N SER A 17 -24.12 -42.57 -15.50
CA SER A 17 -22.85 -42.04 -15.98
C SER A 17 -22.36 -41.01 -14.97
N ARG A 18 -21.27 -41.32 -14.25
CA ARG A 18 -20.53 -40.31 -13.48
C ARG A 18 -20.20 -39.16 -14.44
N PRO A 19 -20.36 -37.89 -14.03
CA PRO A 19 -19.84 -36.77 -14.79
C PRO A 19 -18.36 -37.04 -15.10
N PRO A 20 -17.88 -36.78 -16.32
CA PRO A 20 -16.46 -36.94 -16.62
C PRO A 20 -15.66 -36.12 -15.62
N ALA A 21 -14.61 -36.73 -15.07
CA ALA A 21 -13.65 -36.02 -14.23
C ALA A 21 -13.16 -34.77 -14.98
N PRO A 22 -13.07 -33.59 -14.32
CA PRO A 22 -12.57 -32.39 -14.97
C PRO A 22 -11.21 -32.70 -15.59
N LYS A 23 -11.10 -32.49 -16.91
CA LYS A 23 -9.82 -32.61 -17.62
C LYS A 23 -8.85 -31.62 -16.98
N ALA A 24 -7.60 -32.05 -16.79
CA ALA A 24 -6.54 -31.17 -16.30
C ALA A 24 -6.51 -29.86 -17.12
N PRO A 25 -6.22 -28.70 -16.51
CA PRO A 25 -6.28 -27.40 -17.19
C PRO A 25 -5.46 -27.43 -18.49
N THR A 26 -6.11 -27.25 -19.63
CA THR A 26 -5.45 -27.23 -20.95
C THR A 26 -5.12 -25.80 -21.37
N VAL A 27 -4.62 -24.98 -20.44
CA VAL A 27 -4.19 -23.62 -20.76
C VAL A 27 -2.85 -23.70 -21.50
N ASP A 28 -2.89 -23.46 -22.81
CA ASP A 28 -1.70 -23.30 -23.63
C ASP A 28 -1.01 -21.98 -23.26
N LYS A 29 0.10 -22.07 -22.52
CA LYS A 29 0.86 -20.89 -22.06
C LYS A 29 1.44 -20.07 -23.21
N ALA A 30 1.84 -20.69 -24.32
CA ALA A 30 2.39 -19.96 -25.46
C ALA A 30 1.30 -19.16 -26.18
N LYS A 31 0.13 -19.78 -26.38
CA LYS A 31 -1.04 -19.08 -26.95
C LYS A 31 -1.53 -17.97 -26.02
N LEU A 32 -1.56 -18.21 -24.72
CA LEU A 32 -1.92 -17.22 -23.71
C LEU A 32 -0.93 -16.05 -23.71
N GLU A 33 0.38 -16.30 -23.66
CA GLU A 33 1.40 -15.24 -23.72
C GLU A 33 1.25 -14.39 -24.98
N ALA A 34 1.10 -15.02 -26.16
CA ALA A 34 0.93 -14.29 -27.41
C ALA A 34 -0.31 -13.37 -27.38
N TYR A 35 -1.42 -13.87 -26.83
CA TYR A 35 -2.64 -13.08 -26.66
C TYR A 35 -2.42 -11.93 -25.67
N LEU A 36 -1.77 -12.18 -24.53
CA LEU A 36 -1.49 -11.17 -23.52
C LEU A 36 -0.54 -10.08 -24.02
N ARG A 37 0.49 -10.43 -24.79
CA ARG A 37 1.38 -9.46 -25.44
C ARG A 37 0.61 -8.50 -26.36
N TYR A 38 -0.36 -9.01 -27.11
CA TYR A 38 -1.24 -8.18 -27.94
C TYR A 38 -2.20 -7.35 -27.10
N LEU A 39 -2.84 -7.96 -26.09
CA LEU A 39 -3.83 -7.30 -25.23
C LEU A 39 -3.22 -6.14 -24.42
N GLU A 40 -2.02 -6.32 -23.90
CA GLU A 40 -1.36 -5.41 -22.96
C GLU A 40 -0.26 -4.56 -23.62
N LEU A 41 -0.08 -4.72 -24.94
CA LEU A 41 0.93 -4.02 -25.74
C LEU A 41 2.37 -4.22 -25.21
N TRP A 42 2.69 -5.42 -24.74
CA TRP A 42 4.05 -5.74 -24.29
C TRP A 42 5.01 -5.83 -25.48
N VAL A 43 5.91 -4.86 -25.57
CA VAL A 43 6.96 -4.82 -26.59
C VAL A 43 7.90 -6.04 -26.49
N PRO A 44 8.64 -6.38 -27.57
CA PRO A 44 9.51 -7.57 -27.59
C PRO A 44 10.55 -7.62 -26.46
N ASP A 45 11.02 -6.46 -25.99
CA ASP A 45 12.02 -6.34 -24.93
C ASP A 45 11.49 -6.68 -23.53
N VAL A 46 10.17 -6.85 -23.37
CA VAL A 46 9.57 -7.33 -22.12
C VAL A 46 9.73 -8.83 -22.04
N SER A 47 10.53 -9.28 -21.06
CA SER A 47 10.60 -10.69 -20.68
C SER A 47 9.35 -11.06 -19.91
N VAL A 48 8.73 -12.19 -20.28
CA VAL A 48 7.48 -12.69 -19.70
C VAL A 48 7.71 -14.12 -19.24
N LYS A 49 7.35 -14.43 -18.00
CA LYS A 49 7.28 -15.79 -17.49
C LYS A 49 5.89 -16.04 -16.91
N LEU A 50 5.19 -17.03 -17.47
CA LEU A 50 3.88 -17.45 -16.96
C LEU A 50 4.02 -18.63 -15.99
N ASP A 51 3.46 -18.45 -14.80
CA ASP A 51 3.25 -19.52 -13.83
C ASP A 51 2.33 -20.62 -14.39
N ASP A 52 2.41 -21.82 -13.82
CA ASP A 52 1.47 -22.89 -14.16
C ASP A 52 0.05 -22.53 -13.67
N PRO A 53 -1.00 -22.79 -14.47
CA PRO A 53 -2.38 -22.52 -14.08
C PRO A 53 -2.75 -23.24 -12.79
N LYS A 54 -3.24 -22.50 -11.80
CA LYS A 54 -3.72 -23.03 -10.52
C LYS A 54 -5.24 -22.88 -10.45
N PRO A 55 -6.02 -23.93 -10.18
CA PRO A 55 -7.47 -23.82 -10.03
C PRO A 55 -7.83 -22.76 -8.98
N MET A 56 -8.73 -21.84 -9.33
CA MET A 56 -9.12 -20.76 -8.44
C MET A 56 -10.09 -21.27 -7.37
N THR A 57 -9.82 -20.94 -6.11
CA THR A 57 -10.76 -21.21 -5.02
C THR A 57 -11.88 -20.17 -5.05
N GLY A 58 -13.14 -20.62 -5.01
CA GLY A 58 -14.31 -19.73 -4.98
C GLY A 58 -14.86 -19.30 -6.36
N MET A 59 -14.16 -19.61 -7.45
CA MET A 59 -14.65 -19.42 -8.82
C MET A 59 -14.35 -20.67 -9.68
N PRO A 60 -15.19 -21.72 -9.59
CA PRO A 60 -15.03 -22.93 -10.40
C PRO A 60 -15.06 -22.59 -11.90
N GLY A 61 -14.25 -23.28 -12.70
CA GLY A 61 -14.16 -23.04 -14.15
C GLY A 61 -13.03 -22.12 -14.59
N PHE A 62 -12.26 -21.56 -13.64
CA PHE A 62 -11.14 -20.65 -13.90
C PHE A 62 -9.88 -21.06 -13.14
N ASN A 63 -8.74 -20.76 -13.75
CA ASN A 63 -7.41 -20.93 -13.20
C ASN A 63 -6.74 -19.57 -13.06
N THR A 64 -6.03 -19.38 -11.96
CA THR A 64 -5.12 -18.24 -11.76
C THR A 64 -3.79 -18.53 -12.46
N VAL A 65 -3.32 -17.56 -13.27
CA VAL A 65 -2.02 -17.57 -13.94
C VAL A 65 -1.33 -16.25 -13.64
N VAL A 66 -0.14 -16.29 -13.04
CA VAL A 66 0.66 -15.08 -12.78
C VAL A 66 1.65 -14.89 -13.93
N ALA A 67 1.64 -13.69 -14.52
CA ALA A 67 2.63 -13.26 -15.49
C ALA A 67 3.69 -12.40 -14.78
N HIS A 68 4.90 -12.93 -14.68
CA HIS A 68 6.07 -12.23 -14.18
C HIS A 68 6.73 -11.48 -15.34
N LEU A 69 6.65 -10.16 -15.32
CA LEU A 69 7.23 -9.26 -16.31
C LEU A 69 8.52 -8.67 -15.79
N SER A 70 9.53 -8.57 -16.65
CA SER A 70 10.72 -7.77 -16.36
C SER A 70 11.12 -6.94 -17.57
N TYR A 71 11.36 -5.64 -17.33
CA TYR A 71 11.83 -4.69 -18.34
C TYR A 71 12.83 -3.73 -17.70
N LYS A 72 14.08 -3.76 -18.17
CA LYS A 72 15.22 -3.06 -17.54
C LYS A 72 15.32 -3.45 -16.05
N ALA A 73 15.31 -2.48 -15.14
CA ALA A 73 15.35 -2.71 -13.70
C ALA A 73 13.95 -2.92 -13.07
N ALA A 74 12.87 -2.76 -13.84
CA ALA A 74 11.51 -2.89 -13.34
C ALA A 74 11.01 -4.33 -13.46
N THR A 75 10.32 -4.79 -12.43
CA THR A 75 9.59 -6.07 -12.42
C THR A 75 8.12 -5.80 -12.06
N LEU A 76 7.21 -6.57 -12.66
CA LEU A 76 5.78 -6.44 -12.44
C LEU A 76 5.12 -7.81 -12.55
N ASP A 77 4.34 -8.17 -11.53
CA ASP A 77 3.52 -9.38 -11.54
C ASP A 77 2.07 -9.00 -11.86
N LEU A 78 1.50 -9.62 -12.90
CA LEU A 78 0.10 -9.45 -13.28
C LEU A 78 -0.64 -10.77 -13.14
N THR A 79 -1.75 -10.73 -12.40
CA THR A 79 -2.60 -11.92 -12.21
C THR A 79 -3.70 -11.95 -13.25
N TYR A 80 -3.76 -13.05 -13.99
CA TYR A 80 -4.81 -13.35 -14.95
C TYR A 80 -5.64 -14.54 -14.48
N TYR A 81 -6.91 -14.54 -14.87
CA TYR A 81 -7.83 -15.63 -14.64
C TYR A 81 -8.25 -16.18 -15.99
N VAL A 82 -7.94 -17.45 -16.23
CA VAL A 82 -8.11 -18.12 -17.52
C VAL A 82 -9.11 -19.26 -17.35
N SER A 83 -10.12 -19.34 -18.22
CA SER A 83 -11.10 -20.42 -18.14
C SER A 83 -10.43 -21.78 -18.34
N ASP A 84 -11.01 -22.85 -17.78
CA ASP A 84 -10.47 -24.22 -17.86
C ASP A 84 -10.24 -24.69 -19.31
N ASP A 85 -11.08 -24.21 -20.23
CA ASP A 85 -10.99 -24.49 -21.67
C ASP A 85 -10.01 -23.57 -22.43
N GLY A 86 -9.40 -22.59 -21.75
CA GLY A 86 -8.46 -21.64 -22.31
C GLY A 86 -9.06 -20.62 -23.28
N THR A 87 -10.39 -20.49 -23.35
CA THR A 87 -11.07 -19.60 -24.32
C THR A 87 -11.35 -18.19 -23.81
N LYS A 88 -11.28 -17.98 -22.48
CA LYS A 88 -11.57 -16.70 -21.83
C LYS A 88 -10.42 -16.33 -20.90
N VAL A 89 -10.08 -15.05 -20.88
CA VAL A 89 -9.14 -14.48 -19.92
C VAL A 89 -9.70 -13.15 -19.41
N PHE A 90 -9.57 -12.91 -18.11
CA PHE A 90 -9.77 -11.60 -17.52
C PHE A 90 -8.64 -11.28 -16.54
N LYS A 91 -8.50 -9.99 -16.21
CA LYS A 91 -7.48 -9.45 -15.30
C LYS A 91 -8.19 -8.65 -14.22
N GLY A 92 -7.74 -8.79 -12.97
CA GLY A 92 -8.28 -8.02 -11.86
C GLY A 92 -7.82 -8.53 -10.51
N ASP A 93 -8.32 -7.87 -9.47
CA ASP A 93 -8.09 -8.26 -8.08
C ASP A 93 -9.35 -8.92 -7.52
N VAL A 94 -9.14 -9.91 -6.65
CA VAL A 94 -10.21 -10.54 -5.89
C VAL A 94 -10.11 -10.07 -4.45
N TYR A 95 -11.14 -9.37 -3.98
CA TYR A 95 -11.20 -8.83 -2.62
C TYR A 95 -12.12 -9.69 -1.75
N ASP A 96 -11.64 -10.03 -0.55
CA ASP A 96 -12.44 -10.65 0.50
C ASP A 96 -13.24 -9.54 1.21
N LEU A 97 -14.56 -9.53 1.02
CA LEU A 97 -15.45 -8.51 1.60
C LEU A 97 -15.47 -8.53 3.14
N ALA A 98 -15.00 -9.61 3.77
CA ALA A 98 -14.87 -9.70 5.23
C ALA A 98 -13.56 -9.09 5.75
N LYS A 99 -12.65 -8.66 4.87
CA LYS A 99 -11.33 -8.13 5.23
C LYS A 99 -11.11 -6.77 4.60
N SER A 100 -10.20 -6.00 5.20
CA SER A 100 -9.72 -4.79 4.54
C SER A 100 -9.00 -5.15 3.23
N PRO A 101 -9.32 -4.51 2.11
CA PRO A 101 -8.56 -4.67 0.87
C PRO A 101 -7.10 -4.19 1.01
N PHE A 102 -6.79 -3.46 2.08
CA PHE A 102 -5.44 -2.96 2.39
C PHE A 102 -4.78 -3.71 3.55
N GLN A 103 -5.29 -4.88 3.94
CA GLN A 103 -4.77 -5.61 5.10
C GLN A 103 -3.26 -5.84 5.04
N LYS A 104 -2.72 -6.22 3.87
CA LYS A 104 -1.26 -6.38 3.68
C LYS A 104 -0.49 -5.11 4.01
N ALA A 105 -0.98 -3.96 3.57
CA ALA A 105 -0.35 -2.67 3.86
C ALA A 105 -0.47 -2.33 5.34
N LEU A 106 -1.64 -2.52 5.95
CA LEU A 106 -1.87 -2.33 7.39
C LEU A 106 -0.95 -3.21 8.25
N ASP A 107 -0.73 -4.46 7.84
CA ASP A 107 0.16 -5.39 8.52
C ASP A 107 1.63 -4.96 8.41
N THR A 108 2.01 -4.31 7.31
CA THR A 108 3.39 -3.89 7.04
C THR A 108 3.72 -2.52 7.63
N LEU A 109 2.76 -1.59 7.61
CA LEU A 109 2.90 -0.19 8.00
C LEU A 109 2.90 -0.01 9.53
N LYS A 110 4.03 -0.37 10.15
CA LYS A 110 4.25 -0.26 11.59
C LYS A 110 4.48 1.19 12.01
N THR A 111 3.69 1.67 12.97
CA THR A 111 3.71 3.07 13.44
C THR A 111 4.44 3.26 14.77
N GLU A 112 4.95 2.18 15.37
CA GLU A 112 5.66 2.21 16.64
C GLU A 112 6.97 3.01 16.53
N GLY A 113 7.18 3.94 17.46
CA GLY A 113 8.34 4.84 17.47
C GLY A 113 8.36 5.85 16.32
N GLN A 114 7.27 5.96 15.55
CA GLN A 114 7.16 6.95 14.48
C GLN A 114 6.64 8.29 15.04
N PRO A 115 7.27 9.42 14.66
CA PRO A 115 6.79 10.73 15.04
C PRO A 115 5.39 10.96 14.47
N ASN A 116 4.51 11.53 15.28
CA ASN A 116 3.11 11.69 14.90
C ASN A 116 2.48 12.95 15.51
N TYR A 117 1.38 13.42 14.92
CA TYR A 117 0.60 14.55 15.43
C TYR A 117 -0.90 14.40 15.11
N ASN A 118 -1.69 15.33 15.66
CA ASN A 118 -3.14 15.47 15.46
C ASN A 118 -3.99 14.24 15.87
N GLY A 119 -4.06 13.98 17.18
CA GLY A 119 -4.91 12.93 17.75
C GLY A 119 -4.11 11.84 18.44
N ASP A 120 -4.75 10.70 18.64
CA ASP A 120 -4.21 9.58 19.40
C ASP A 120 -4.42 8.24 18.67
N ASP A 121 -4.10 7.11 19.32
CA ASP A 121 -4.17 5.80 18.67
C ASP A 121 -5.60 5.35 18.34
N LYS A 122 -6.60 6.08 18.86
CA LYS A 122 -8.03 5.88 18.60
C LYS A 122 -8.54 6.79 17.49
N SER A 123 -7.72 7.67 16.91
CA SER A 123 -8.11 8.44 15.73
C SER A 123 -8.55 7.47 14.62
N PRO A 124 -9.75 7.65 14.02
CA PRO A 124 -10.30 6.72 13.04
C PRO A 124 -9.46 6.66 11.76
N VAL A 125 -8.71 7.72 11.48
CA VAL A 125 -7.84 7.81 10.30
C VAL A 125 -6.39 7.89 10.73
N LYS A 126 -5.57 7.03 10.13
CA LYS A 126 -4.11 7.10 10.15
C LYS A 126 -3.63 7.51 8.76
N LEU A 127 -2.87 8.60 8.71
CA LEU A 127 -2.22 9.07 7.50
C LEU A 127 -0.70 8.91 7.67
N LEU A 128 -0.08 8.01 6.93
CA LEU A 128 1.37 7.83 6.94
C LEU A 128 1.97 8.55 5.74
N VAL A 129 3.01 9.33 5.99
CA VAL A 129 3.72 10.13 4.98
C VAL A 129 5.15 9.64 4.89
N PHE A 130 5.50 8.96 3.80
CA PHE A 130 6.89 8.67 3.47
C PHE A 130 7.52 9.92 2.85
N GLY A 131 8.45 10.51 3.58
CA GLY A 131 9.04 11.80 3.22
C GLY A 131 10.55 11.80 3.26
N ASP A 132 11.09 12.73 2.49
CA ASP A 132 12.52 13.02 2.35
C ASP A 132 12.73 14.51 2.65
N PHE A 133 13.58 14.82 3.63
CA PHE A 133 13.79 16.18 4.09
C PHE A 133 14.45 17.13 3.06
N GLU A 134 15.10 16.61 2.03
CA GLU A 134 15.69 17.39 0.92
C GLU A 134 14.74 17.51 -0.27
N CYS A 135 13.67 16.71 -0.33
CA CYS A 135 12.71 16.73 -1.42
C CYS A 135 11.82 17.98 -1.42
N PRO A 136 11.80 18.80 -2.49
CA PRO A 136 10.98 20.00 -2.57
C PRO A 136 9.47 19.71 -2.60
N TYR A 137 9.05 18.57 -3.14
CA TYR A 137 7.64 18.15 -3.10
C TYR A 137 7.20 17.76 -1.69
N CYS A 138 8.09 17.14 -0.89
CA CYS A 138 7.82 16.86 0.51
C CYS A 138 7.65 18.15 1.31
N LYS A 139 8.44 19.20 1.04
CA LYS A 139 8.25 20.52 1.66
C LYS A 139 6.84 21.10 1.39
N ALA A 140 6.41 21.07 0.13
CA ALA A 140 5.10 21.60 -0.25
C ALA A 140 3.94 20.81 0.40
N GLU A 141 4.06 19.49 0.43
CA GLU A 141 3.12 18.58 1.07
C GLU A 141 3.08 18.80 2.59
N ALA A 142 4.24 18.81 3.26
CA ALA A 142 4.38 19.05 4.69
C ALA A 142 3.72 20.37 5.10
N SER A 143 4.02 21.47 4.42
CA SER A 143 3.42 22.78 4.68
C SER A 143 1.88 22.71 4.63
N THR A 144 1.35 22.04 3.61
CA THR A 144 -0.09 21.86 3.43
C THR A 144 -0.70 21.01 4.55
N LEU A 145 -0.16 19.82 4.83
CA LEU A 145 -0.75 18.91 5.83
C LEU A 145 -0.65 19.46 7.24
N ARG A 146 0.51 20.04 7.61
CA ARG A 146 0.75 20.62 8.93
C ARG A 146 -0.23 21.73 9.26
N GLN A 147 -0.66 22.51 8.26
CA GLN A 147 -1.69 23.53 8.41
C GLN A 147 -3.11 22.95 8.39
N GLN A 148 -3.41 22.13 7.39
CA GLN A 148 -4.79 21.82 7.04
C GLN A 148 -5.41 20.70 7.87
N ILE A 149 -4.63 19.66 8.22
CA ILE A 149 -5.16 18.50 8.95
C ILE A 149 -5.64 18.86 10.36
N PRO A 150 -4.87 19.59 11.20
CA PRO A 150 -5.34 20.00 12.52
C PRO A 150 -6.56 20.93 12.47
N ALA A 151 -6.65 21.75 11.43
CA ALA A 151 -7.76 22.69 11.25
C ALA A 151 -9.05 22.00 10.81
N ALA A 152 -8.98 21.11 9.82
CA ALA A 152 -10.15 20.44 9.25
C ALA A 152 -10.59 19.21 10.05
N PHE A 153 -9.65 18.49 10.67
CA PHE A 153 -9.89 17.19 11.30
C PHE A 153 -9.23 17.08 12.69
N PRO A 154 -9.56 17.98 13.64
CA PRO A 154 -8.92 18.02 14.95
C PRO A 154 -9.09 16.68 15.68
N GLY A 155 -7.96 16.01 15.93
CA GLY A 155 -7.91 14.71 16.63
C GLY A 155 -8.49 13.51 15.86
N LYS A 156 -9.00 13.70 14.64
CA LYS A 156 -9.60 12.61 13.84
C LYS A 156 -8.63 11.93 12.89
N VAL A 157 -7.53 12.59 12.55
CA VAL A 157 -6.53 12.09 11.59
C VAL A 157 -5.16 12.12 12.25
N ARG A 158 -4.69 10.97 12.72
CA ARG A 158 -3.34 10.85 13.26
C ARG A 158 -2.35 10.71 12.12
N VAL A 159 -1.48 11.70 11.98
CA VAL A 159 -0.49 11.74 10.91
C VAL A 159 0.83 11.20 11.44
N TYR A 160 1.50 10.35 10.68
CA TYR A 160 2.79 9.76 10.97
C TYR A 160 3.80 10.13 9.88
N PHE A 161 4.99 10.55 10.29
CA PHE A 161 6.09 10.76 9.35
C PHE A 161 7.01 9.52 9.33
N MET A 162 7.31 9.05 8.12
CA MET A 162 8.11 7.86 7.84
C MET A 162 9.33 8.28 7.01
N ASP A 163 10.55 8.08 7.52
CA ASP A 163 11.74 8.48 6.76
C ASP A 163 11.89 7.62 5.51
N PHE A 164 12.09 8.27 4.37
CA PHE A 164 12.37 7.63 3.10
C PHE A 164 13.40 8.46 2.30
N PRO A 165 14.65 8.57 2.78
CA PRO A 165 15.67 9.34 2.06
C PRO A 165 15.94 8.73 0.68
N LEU A 166 15.97 9.57 -0.36
CA LEU A 166 16.32 9.21 -1.73
C LEU A 166 17.83 9.36 -1.93
N ASP A 167 18.59 8.42 -1.37
CA ASP A 167 20.06 8.48 -1.23
C ASP A 167 20.83 8.74 -2.53
N SER A 168 20.25 8.42 -3.68
CA SER A 168 20.87 8.59 -5.00
C SER A 168 20.84 10.02 -5.52
N ILE A 169 19.91 10.85 -5.05
CA ILE A 169 19.68 12.21 -5.58
C ILE A 169 19.68 13.29 -4.50
N HIS A 170 19.52 12.91 -3.24
CA HIS A 170 19.43 13.83 -2.10
C HIS A 170 20.56 13.55 -1.09
N PRO A 171 21.74 14.16 -1.28
CA PRO A 171 22.95 13.87 -0.51
C PRO A 171 22.87 14.17 0.99
N TRP A 172 21.96 15.03 1.45
CA TRP A 172 21.80 15.36 2.87
C TRP A 172 20.48 14.88 3.48
N ALA A 173 19.58 14.27 2.71
CA ALA A 173 18.33 13.67 3.20
C ALA A 173 18.53 12.61 4.30
N ARG A 174 19.47 11.68 4.13
CA ARG A 174 19.76 10.64 5.14
C ARG A 174 20.36 11.21 6.43
N PRO A 175 21.40 12.07 6.38
CA PRO A 175 21.83 12.82 7.56
C PRO A 175 20.69 13.57 8.27
N ALA A 176 19.80 14.22 7.51
CA ALA A 176 18.62 14.89 8.06
C ALA A 176 17.63 13.92 8.72
N SER A 177 17.41 12.73 8.14
CA SER A 177 16.55 11.71 8.74
C SER A 177 17.12 11.19 10.06
N ILE A 178 18.43 10.89 10.09
CA ILE A 178 19.16 10.48 11.30
C ILE A 178 19.05 11.56 12.39
N ALA A 179 19.32 12.82 12.04
CA ALA A 179 19.20 13.94 12.96
C ALA A 179 17.78 14.13 13.49
N GLY A 180 16.76 14.03 12.63
CA GLY A 180 15.36 14.10 13.03
C GLY A 180 15.02 13.03 14.06
N ARG A 181 15.44 11.78 13.83
CA ARG A 181 15.26 10.71 14.82
C ARG A 181 16.01 10.95 16.12
N CYS A 182 17.19 11.57 16.07
CA CYS A 182 17.92 11.95 17.28
C CYS A 182 17.17 13.04 18.08
N VAL A 183 16.56 14.01 17.39
CA VAL A 183 15.69 15.01 18.02
C VAL A 183 14.44 14.34 18.62
N LEU A 184 13.83 13.39 17.91
CA LEU A 184 12.67 12.63 18.39
C LEU A 184 12.95 11.87 19.69
N ARG A 185 14.15 11.31 19.86
CA ARG A 185 14.56 10.65 21.11
C ARG A 185 14.60 11.59 22.31
N GLN A 186 14.75 12.90 22.08
CA GLN A 186 14.69 13.90 23.14
C GLN A 186 13.26 14.41 23.36
N SER A 187 12.51 14.70 22.29
CA SER A 187 11.11 15.13 22.38
C SER A 187 10.36 14.99 21.06
N SER A 188 9.15 14.46 21.13
CA SER A 188 8.21 14.41 20.00
C SER A 188 7.74 15.81 19.57
N ASP A 189 7.58 16.74 20.49
CA ASP A 189 7.14 18.10 20.15
C ASP A 189 8.26 18.87 19.44
N VAL A 190 9.50 18.66 19.88
CA VAL A 190 10.67 19.29 19.25
C VAL A 190 10.99 18.65 17.90
N PHE A 191 10.68 17.36 17.70
CA PHE A 191 10.75 16.75 16.37
C PHE A 191 9.90 17.51 15.35
N TRP A 192 8.68 17.92 15.69
CA TRP A 192 7.83 18.64 14.73
C TRP A 192 8.36 20.05 14.43
N LYS A 193 9.03 20.70 15.39
CA LYS A 193 9.76 21.94 15.11
C LYS A 193 10.96 21.70 14.19
N TYR A 194 11.67 20.57 14.37
CA TYR A 194 12.76 20.17 13.49
C TYR A 194 12.27 19.90 12.07
N HIS A 195 11.19 19.13 11.95
CA HIS A 195 10.53 18.78 10.70
C HIS A 195 10.13 20.04 9.91
N ASP A 196 9.47 21.00 10.56
CA ASP A 196 9.04 22.22 9.90
C ASP A 196 10.27 23.08 9.50
N TRP A 197 11.27 23.20 10.39
CA TRP A 197 12.50 23.95 10.13
C TRP A 197 13.35 23.38 8.99
N ILE A 198 13.56 22.06 8.96
CA ILE A 198 14.46 21.44 7.97
C ILE A 198 13.90 21.61 6.55
N TYR A 199 12.58 21.53 6.38
CA TYR A 199 11.92 21.82 5.12
C TYR A 199 12.04 23.30 4.73
N ASP A 200 11.87 24.21 5.69
CA ASP A 200 12.05 25.64 5.42
C ASP A 200 13.47 25.98 4.97
N GLN A 201 14.47 25.24 5.45
CA GLN A 201 15.89 25.46 5.19
C GLN A 201 16.47 24.75 3.95
N GLN A 202 15.66 24.04 3.15
CA GLN A 202 16.12 23.28 1.98
C GLN A 202 17.03 24.07 1.02
N THR A 203 16.81 25.38 0.84
CA THR A 203 17.63 26.21 -0.07
C THR A 203 18.96 26.65 0.54
N GLU A 204 19.09 26.57 1.87
CA GLU A 204 20.28 27.02 2.60
C GLU A 204 21.17 25.86 3.05
N ILE A 205 20.58 24.69 3.27
CA ILE A 205 21.30 23.48 3.70
C ILE A 205 22.01 22.84 2.51
N LYS A 206 23.24 22.43 2.78
CA LYS A 206 24.13 21.70 1.88
C LYS A 206 24.86 20.63 2.70
N PRO A 207 25.40 19.58 2.06
CA PRO A 207 26.11 18.52 2.78
C PRO A 207 27.24 19.02 3.69
N ASP A 208 27.95 20.07 3.31
CA ASP A 208 29.08 20.65 4.04
C ASP A 208 28.67 21.52 5.23
N ASN A 209 27.46 22.09 5.24
CA ASN A 209 26.99 22.99 6.30
C ASN A 209 25.88 22.39 7.18
N PHE A 210 25.36 21.20 6.84
CA PHE A 210 24.22 20.57 7.52
C PHE A 210 24.41 20.48 9.03
N ASN A 211 25.53 19.92 9.50
CA ASN A 211 25.79 19.76 10.93
C ASN A 211 25.88 21.10 11.68
N ALA A 212 26.47 22.13 11.07
CA ALA A 212 26.60 23.44 11.70
C ALA A 212 25.21 24.09 11.88
N LYS A 213 24.38 24.06 10.83
CA LYS A 213 23.00 24.57 10.88
C LYS A 213 22.13 23.79 11.86
N LEU A 214 22.28 22.46 11.91
CA LEU A 214 21.58 21.61 12.86
C LEU A 214 21.90 22.01 14.32
N MET A 215 23.18 22.18 14.65
CA MET A 215 23.60 22.54 16.01
C MET A 215 23.16 23.96 16.41
N GLU A 216 23.19 24.90 15.46
CA GLU A 216 22.65 26.25 15.67
C GLU A 216 21.15 26.22 15.98
N TRP A 217 20.37 25.48 15.18
CA TRP A 217 18.94 25.33 15.41
C TRP A 217 18.64 24.63 16.74
N ALA A 218 19.36 23.55 17.05
CA ALA A 218 19.22 22.79 18.28
C ALA A 218 19.39 23.67 19.53
N GLY A 219 20.44 24.49 19.56
CA GLY A 219 20.73 25.40 20.67
C GLY A 219 19.64 26.45 20.90
N LYS A 220 18.92 26.87 19.84
CA LYS A 220 17.80 27.83 19.94
C LYS A 220 16.47 27.17 20.35
N ASN A 221 16.35 25.85 20.22
CA ASN A 221 15.08 25.12 20.39
C ASN A 221 15.06 24.21 21.63
N GLY A 222 16.02 24.38 22.54
CA GLY A 222 16.07 23.64 23.80
C GLY A 222 16.39 22.16 23.62
N VAL A 223 17.07 21.80 22.52
CA VAL A 223 17.62 20.46 22.31
C VAL A 223 18.97 20.38 23.01
N ASP A 224 19.25 19.29 23.72
CA ASP A 224 20.59 19.03 24.25
C ASP A 224 21.55 18.79 23.08
N SER A 225 22.34 19.81 22.74
CA SER A 225 23.29 19.77 21.63
C SER A 225 24.41 18.74 21.83
N VAL A 226 24.80 18.43 23.06
CA VAL A 226 25.83 17.41 23.35
C VAL A 226 25.26 16.02 23.08
N GLN A 227 24.05 15.75 23.56
CA GLN A 227 23.36 14.50 23.28
C GLN A 227 23.04 14.35 21.78
N LEU A 228 22.59 15.44 21.13
CA LEU A 228 22.30 15.46 19.70
C LEU A 228 23.56 15.19 18.88
N GLY A 229 24.65 15.91 19.14
CA GLY A 229 25.93 15.74 18.44
C GLY A 229 26.42 14.29 18.53
N ARG A 230 26.45 13.71 19.74
CA ARG A 230 26.81 12.29 19.92
C ARG A 230 25.90 11.34 19.13
N CYS A 231 24.60 11.59 19.14
CA CYS A 231 23.64 10.74 18.42
C CYS A 231 23.84 10.79 16.90
N VAL A 232 24.07 11.99 16.35
CA VAL A 232 24.31 12.21 14.91
C VAL A 232 25.66 11.66 14.49
N ASP A 233 26.73 11.97 15.23
CA ASP A 233 28.10 11.54 14.91
C ASP A 233 28.26 10.02 14.92
N SER A 234 27.61 9.35 15.87
CA SER A 234 27.59 7.88 15.95
C SER A 234 26.53 7.23 15.06
N LYS A 235 25.72 8.02 14.34
CA LYS A 235 24.58 7.55 13.54
C LYS A 235 23.64 6.63 14.33
N ALA A 236 23.40 6.94 15.60
CA ALA A 236 22.71 6.05 16.54
C ALA A 236 21.26 5.71 16.15
N THR A 237 20.68 6.43 15.19
CA THR A 237 19.30 6.27 14.68
C THR A 237 19.22 5.77 13.24
N GLU A 238 20.35 5.41 12.61
CA GLU A 238 20.39 4.96 11.22
C GLU A 238 19.60 3.66 11.01
N ALA A 239 19.57 2.78 12.02
CA ALA A 239 18.76 1.56 11.98
C ALA A 239 17.25 1.85 11.90
N GLU A 240 16.77 2.91 12.58
CA GLU A 240 15.38 3.34 12.48
C GLU A 240 15.04 3.88 11.09
N VAL A 241 15.91 4.72 10.52
CA VAL A 241 15.75 5.25 9.16
C VAL A 241 15.75 4.13 8.13
N ASN A 242 16.67 3.16 8.24
CA ASN A 242 16.73 2.00 7.35
C ASN A 242 15.45 1.16 7.45
N ARG A 243 14.90 0.99 8.64
CA ARG A 243 13.68 0.21 8.85
C ARG A 243 12.47 0.84 8.17
N THR A 244 12.29 2.16 8.27
CA THR A 244 11.18 2.84 7.60
C THR A 244 11.37 2.88 6.09
N GLN A 245 12.60 3.08 5.61
CA GLN A 245 12.90 3.03 4.19
C GLN A 245 12.62 1.63 3.60
N GLN A 246 13.08 0.57 4.26
CA GLN A 246 12.81 -0.82 3.85
C GLN A 246 11.32 -1.17 3.90
N MET A 247 10.61 -0.69 4.93
CA MET A 247 9.16 -0.85 5.03
C MET A 247 8.48 -0.23 3.81
N GLY A 248 8.82 1.02 3.45
CA GLY A 248 8.30 1.67 2.25
C GLY A 248 8.61 0.90 0.98
N GLN A 249 9.85 0.46 0.79
CA GLN A 249 10.26 -0.33 -0.38
C GLN A 249 9.44 -1.63 -0.49
N SER A 250 9.21 -2.34 0.61
CA SER A 250 8.47 -3.60 0.64
C SER A 250 6.99 -3.48 0.25
N ILE A 251 6.43 -2.27 0.35
CA ILE A 251 5.06 -1.92 -0.02
C ILE A 251 5.00 -0.96 -1.23
N GLY A 252 6.08 -0.92 -2.02
CA GLY A 252 6.12 -0.26 -3.32
C GLY A 252 6.20 1.26 -3.25
N VAL A 253 6.78 1.83 -2.19
CA VAL A 253 7.23 3.24 -2.18
C VAL A 253 8.48 3.35 -3.03
N ASP A 254 8.43 4.20 -4.04
CA ASP A 254 9.48 4.44 -5.04
C ASP A 254 9.76 5.94 -5.26
N ALA A 255 8.95 6.82 -4.67
CA ALA A 255 9.11 8.26 -4.72
C ALA A 255 8.59 8.92 -3.42
N THR A 256 8.97 10.18 -3.22
CA THR A 256 8.54 10.99 -2.07
C THR A 256 7.96 12.33 -2.53
N PRO A 257 6.88 12.84 -1.90
CA PRO A 257 6.15 12.20 -0.82
C PRO A 257 5.27 11.05 -1.33
N THR A 258 5.14 9.98 -0.55
CA THR A 258 4.13 8.94 -0.77
C THR A 258 3.24 8.83 0.47
N LEU A 259 1.92 8.93 0.27
CA LEU A 259 0.94 8.93 1.37
C LEU A 259 0.19 7.60 1.43
N PHE A 260 -0.09 7.14 2.65
CA PHE A 260 -0.98 6.01 2.92
C PHE A 260 -2.11 6.44 3.86
N LEU A 261 -3.35 6.31 3.39
CA LEU A 261 -4.56 6.58 4.17
C LEU A 261 -5.17 5.24 4.61
N ASN A 262 -5.07 4.89 5.89
CA ASN A 262 -5.53 3.58 6.41
C ASN A 262 -5.06 2.38 5.56
N GLY A 263 -3.79 2.38 5.18
CA GLY A 263 -3.17 1.33 4.35
C GLY A 263 -3.35 1.49 2.84
N ARG A 264 -4.19 2.42 2.38
CA ARG A 264 -4.34 2.73 0.94
C ARG A 264 -3.24 3.67 0.47
N LYS A 265 -2.36 3.22 -0.43
CA LYS A 265 -1.41 4.10 -1.14
C LYS A 265 -2.20 5.13 -1.95
N LEU A 266 -1.91 6.42 -1.75
CA LEU A 266 -2.50 7.49 -2.54
C LEU A 266 -1.59 7.78 -3.74
N VAL A 267 -2.18 7.81 -4.93
CA VAL A 267 -1.50 8.26 -6.16
C VAL A 267 -1.57 9.78 -6.25
N ASP A 268 -0.63 10.41 -6.96
CA ASP A 268 -0.35 11.85 -6.94
C ASP A 268 -1.58 12.77 -6.81
N GLN A 269 -2.59 12.64 -7.67
CA GLN A 269 -3.80 13.48 -7.63
C GLN A 269 -4.64 13.30 -6.35
N MET A 270 -4.60 12.11 -5.74
CA MET A 270 -5.28 11.80 -4.48
C MET A 270 -4.58 12.41 -3.26
N ALA A 271 -3.28 12.68 -3.36
CA ALA A 271 -2.49 13.28 -2.28
C ALA A 271 -2.66 14.81 -2.19
N GLN A 272 -3.25 15.45 -3.21
CA GLN A 272 -3.52 16.89 -3.19
C GLN A 272 -4.65 17.22 -2.22
N TRP A 273 -4.51 18.33 -1.48
CA TRP A 273 -5.39 18.67 -0.36
C TRP A 273 -6.90 18.59 -0.65
N PRO A 274 -7.46 19.16 -1.74
CA PRO A 274 -8.90 19.09 -1.98
C PRO A 274 -9.42 17.65 -2.09
N THR A 275 -8.69 16.79 -2.79
CA THR A 275 -9.03 15.37 -2.95
C THR A 275 -8.78 14.61 -1.65
N LEU A 276 -7.64 14.84 -1.00
CA LEU A 276 -7.28 14.20 0.26
C LEU A 276 -8.31 14.47 1.35
N GLN A 277 -8.82 15.71 1.44
CA GLN A 277 -9.86 16.09 2.40
C GLN A 277 -11.15 15.27 2.19
N GLN A 278 -11.56 15.05 0.93
CA GLN A 278 -12.73 14.22 0.60
C GLN A 278 -12.48 12.76 0.97
N LEU A 279 -11.28 12.24 0.68
CA LEU A 279 -10.92 10.86 1.00
C LEU A 279 -10.84 10.62 2.51
N ILE A 280 -10.29 11.56 3.27
CA ILE A 280 -10.30 11.51 4.74
C ILE A 280 -11.73 11.49 5.26
N THR A 281 -12.61 12.34 4.72
CA THR A 281 -14.03 12.39 5.13
C THR A 281 -14.72 11.05 4.85
N LEU A 282 -14.51 10.48 3.66
CA LEU A 282 -15.01 9.15 3.31
C LEU A 282 -14.54 8.08 4.28
N GLU A 283 -13.26 8.11 4.67
CA GLU A 283 -12.69 7.14 5.60
C GLU A 283 -13.26 7.30 7.01
N ILE A 284 -13.40 8.53 7.51
CA ILE A 284 -14.04 8.80 8.81
C ILE A 284 -15.48 8.25 8.83
N ASP A 285 -16.25 8.50 7.77
CA ASP A 285 -17.62 8.00 7.65
C ASP A 285 -17.67 6.47 7.57
N HIS A 286 -16.75 5.86 6.84
CA HIS A 286 -16.64 4.40 6.74
C HIS A 286 -16.35 3.77 8.10
N GLN A 287 -15.37 4.30 8.85
CA GLN A 287 -15.03 3.81 10.19
C GLN A 287 -16.20 4.01 11.18
N GLY A 288 -16.93 5.13 11.06
CA GLY A 288 -18.12 5.40 11.87
C GLY A 288 -19.26 4.42 11.59
N LYS A 289 -19.54 4.12 10.31
CA LYS A 289 -20.58 3.14 9.91
C LYS A 289 -20.19 1.71 10.29
N ALA A 290 -18.94 1.30 10.06
CA ALA A 290 -18.46 -0.02 10.46
C ALA A 290 -18.60 -0.24 11.97
N ALA A 291 -18.31 0.77 12.80
CA ALA A 291 -18.52 0.71 14.24
C ALA A 291 -20.00 0.56 14.62
N GLN A 292 -20.92 1.25 13.92
CA GLN A 292 -22.36 1.15 14.16
C GLN A 292 -22.98 -0.15 13.64
N GLU A 293 -22.50 -0.69 12.52
CA GLU A 293 -22.96 -1.95 11.95
C GLU A 293 -22.48 -3.16 12.75
N ALA A 294 -21.27 -3.10 13.32
CA ALA A 294 -20.79 -4.07 14.30
C ALA A 294 -21.71 -4.11 15.55
N GLU A 295 -22.36 -3.00 15.89
CA GLU A 295 -23.31 -2.90 17.01
C GLU A 295 -24.74 -3.33 16.62
N LYS A 296 -25.13 -3.22 15.34
CA LYS A 296 -26.50 -3.48 14.87
C LYS A 296 -26.73 -4.81 14.16
N CYS A 297 -25.69 -5.47 13.67
CA CYS A 297 -25.54 -6.81 13.02
C CYS A 297 -26.69 -7.51 12.27
N CYS A 298 -27.91 -6.98 12.10
CA CYS A 298 -29.02 -7.72 11.49
C CYS A 298 -29.99 -6.93 10.62
N THR A 299 -29.73 -5.67 10.25
CA THR A 299 -30.58 -4.97 9.26
C THR A 299 -29.78 -3.98 8.43
N VAL A 300 -29.61 -4.29 7.15
CA VAL A 300 -29.07 -3.35 6.15
C VAL A 300 -30.24 -2.92 5.25
N GLU A 301 -30.67 -1.66 5.38
CA GLU A 301 -31.43 -1.00 4.32
C GLU A 301 -30.43 -0.30 3.39
N ILE A 302 -30.42 -0.70 2.13
CA ILE A 302 -29.61 -0.08 1.08
C ILE A 302 -30.27 1.25 0.70
N PRO A 303 -29.61 2.41 0.87
CA PRO A 303 -30.18 3.68 0.44
C PRO A 303 -30.20 3.74 -1.09
N THR A 304 -31.37 3.99 -1.67
CA THR A 304 -31.48 4.38 -3.08
C THR A 304 -30.87 5.76 -3.28
N ILE A 305 -29.81 5.83 -4.08
CA ILE A 305 -29.26 7.09 -4.59
C ILE A 305 -30.31 7.69 -5.54
N GLY A 306 -30.87 8.84 -5.14
CA GLY A 306 -31.94 9.53 -5.85
C GLY A 306 -31.52 10.08 -7.23
N LYS A 307 -32.50 10.15 -8.12
CA LYS A 307 -32.46 10.71 -9.48
C LYS A 307 -32.23 12.21 -9.50
#